data_AF-A0A2S5X478-F1
#
_entry.id   AF-A0A2S5X478-F1
#
_cell.length_a   1.000
_cell.length_b   1.000
_cell.length_c   1.000
_cell.angle_alpha   90.00
_cell.angle_beta   90.00
_cell.angle_gamma   90.00
#
_symmetry.space_group_name_H-M   'P 1'
#
loop_
_entity.id
_entity.type
_entity.pdbx_description
1 polymer ?
#
loop_
_entity_poly.entity_id
_entity_poly.type
_entity_poly.pdbx_seq_one_letter_code
_entity_poly.pdbx_strand_id
1 'polypeptide(L)'
;MTMNFTAIAPLFQTDAYKLGHLQQYGLAGNVTGVYSNYTNRGSRIADIGAVVHFGLQAFLERYTDSFRVFFDADEDEVCAAYEARLARILGPNTIGSAHIRELHRLGFLPLRFCAVPEGTAVPLRIPSFTIENTHPDFFWLTNYVETVLSAEIWQASTTATLAKAMRETLEVAATRTGTPAAAVDWQGHDFSYRGMSSNETAAMSGAAHLLSFTGTDSLVSIDWIERHYGGEFVAGSVPATEHSVMCAGIATVGERELFERLLHLYPSGIVSVVSDTFDLWRVLTEYLPALKQDVLARDGKLVIRPDSGDPVDILCGIEDEGRDVSAAERKGVIELLWDTFGGTVNAAGFRELDPHIGAIYGDSITRERAVRITERLAAKGFASGSVVFGMGSFGYQYQTRDTFMSAIKATWIRVDGRGVDIRKDPVTDSGTKKSATGRLAVVRDAEARMRLIERATPAEEAESLLQTVWEDGAFVRRQTFPEVRAVLAEQTVLR
;
A
#
# COMPACT_ATOMS: atom_id res chain seq x y z
N MET A 1 25.98 -30.25 -19.69
CA MET A 1 25.35 -29.77 -18.44
C MET A 1 24.55 -28.52 -18.79
N THR A 2 23.30 -28.43 -18.34
CA THR A 2 22.55 -27.18 -18.43
C THR A 2 23.22 -26.17 -17.51
N MET A 3 23.62 -25.02 -18.06
CA MET A 3 24.30 -23.99 -17.28
C MET A 3 23.40 -23.47 -16.16
N ASN A 4 23.95 -23.40 -14.94
CA ASN A 4 23.24 -22.86 -13.78
C ASN A 4 23.36 -21.33 -13.78
N PHE A 5 22.24 -20.63 -13.58
CA PHE A 5 22.18 -19.17 -13.55
C PHE A 5 21.71 -18.61 -12.20
N THR A 6 21.61 -19.44 -11.16
CA THR A 6 21.14 -19.02 -9.83
C THR A 6 22.03 -17.93 -9.24
N ALA A 7 23.36 -18.06 -9.34
CA ALA A 7 24.31 -17.10 -8.79
C ALA A 7 24.21 -15.69 -9.41
N ILE A 8 23.68 -15.57 -10.63
CA ILE A 8 23.51 -14.28 -11.31
C ILE A 8 22.07 -13.77 -11.29
N ALA A 9 21.11 -14.53 -10.74
CA ALA A 9 19.71 -14.14 -10.70
C ALA A 9 19.46 -12.70 -10.22
N PRO A 10 20.08 -12.20 -9.13
CA PRO A 10 19.88 -10.82 -8.68
C PRO A 10 20.39 -9.77 -9.66
N LEU A 11 21.46 -10.06 -10.42
CA LEU A 11 21.98 -9.18 -11.48
C LEU A 11 21.00 -9.04 -12.66
N PHE A 12 20.05 -9.96 -12.85
CA PHE A 12 19.09 -9.92 -13.95
C PHE A 12 17.72 -9.39 -13.55
N GLN A 13 17.59 -8.82 -12.35
CA GLN A 13 16.44 -8.00 -11.95
C GLN A 13 16.55 -6.57 -12.53
N THR A 14 16.82 -6.48 -13.83
CA THR A 14 17.04 -5.24 -14.57
C THR A 14 16.41 -5.31 -15.95
N ASP A 15 16.05 -4.17 -16.53
CA ASP A 15 15.67 -4.11 -17.94
C ASP A 15 16.87 -4.41 -18.85
N ALA A 16 16.64 -5.16 -19.93
CA ALA A 16 17.72 -5.63 -20.82
C ALA A 16 18.56 -4.49 -21.42
N TYR A 17 17.98 -3.31 -21.68
CA TYR A 17 18.72 -2.17 -22.24
C TYR A 17 19.78 -1.62 -21.28
N LYS A 18 19.62 -1.83 -19.97
CA LYS A 18 20.58 -1.39 -18.94
C LYS A 18 21.87 -2.22 -18.94
N LEU A 19 21.88 -3.42 -19.52
CA LEU A 19 23.07 -4.27 -19.64
C LEU A 19 24.19 -3.54 -20.42
N GLY A 20 23.84 -2.75 -21.44
CA GLY A 20 24.80 -1.98 -22.23
C GLY A 20 25.14 -0.59 -21.65
N HIS A 21 24.50 -0.16 -20.56
CA HIS A 21 24.68 1.20 -20.05
C HIS A 21 26.10 1.50 -19.56
N LEU A 22 26.82 0.50 -19.05
CA LEU A 22 28.23 0.63 -18.68
C LEU A 22 29.05 1.26 -19.83
N GLN A 23 28.88 0.73 -21.05
CA GLN A 23 29.57 1.21 -22.24
C GLN A 23 29.02 2.56 -22.71
N GLN A 24 27.70 2.76 -22.64
CA GLN A 24 27.05 4.00 -23.08
C GLN A 24 27.43 5.20 -22.20
N TYR A 25 27.55 5.02 -20.89
CA TYR A 25 28.08 6.05 -19.99
C TYR A 25 29.52 6.42 -20.36
N GLY A 26 30.34 5.47 -20.80
CA GLY A 26 31.71 5.71 -21.26
C GLY A 26 31.81 6.67 -22.46
N LEU A 27 30.72 6.86 -23.23
CA LEU A 27 30.67 7.85 -24.33
C LEU A 27 30.70 9.30 -23.81
N ALA A 28 30.35 9.53 -22.55
CA ALA A 28 30.37 10.85 -21.94
C ALA A 28 31.76 11.25 -21.40
N GLY A 29 32.66 10.28 -21.18
CA GLY A 29 33.97 10.47 -20.54
C GLY A 29 34.20 9.45 -19.42
N ASN A 30 35.15 9.73 -18.52
CA ASN A 30 35.39 8.89 -17.35
C ASN A 30 34.32 9.13 -16.28
N VAL A 31 33.21 8.39 -16.36
CA VAL A 31 32.11 8.46 -15.40
C VAL A 31 32.51 7.74 -14.11
N THR A 32 32.37 8.42 -12.97
CA THR A 32 32.73 7.88 -11.64
C THR A 32 31.61 8.07 -10.60
N GLY A 33 30.52 8.72 -10.98
CA GLY A 33 29.40 8.98 -10.07
C GLY A 33 28.11 9.15 -10.84
N VAL A 34 27.05 8.49 -10.39
CA VAL A 34 25.68 8.67 -10.88
C VAL A 34 24.77 8.82 -9.67
N TYR A 35 23.99 9.90 -9.66
CA TYR A 35 23.04 10.23 -8.61
C TYR A 35 21.63 10.31 -9.19
N SER A 36 20.73 9.53 -8.59
CA SER A 36 19.32 9.42 -8.98
C SER A 36 18.39 9.66 -7.80
N ASN A 37 17.13 9.97 -8.08
CA ASN A 37 16.08 10.11 -7.07
C ASN A 37 14.81 9.39 -7.47
N TYR A 38 14.01 8.97 -6.49
CA TYR A 38 12.64 8.52 -6.67
C TYR A 38 11.65 9.61 -6.27
N THR A 39 10.80 10.01 -7.21
CA THR A 39 9.81 11.09 -7.02
C THR A 39 8.44 10.69 -7.56
N ASN A 40 7.39 10.94 -6.78
CA ASN A 40 6.00 10.94 -7.24
C ASN A 40 5.70 12.31 -7.87
N ARG A 41 5.40 12.37 -9.17
CA ARG A 41 5.41 13.64 -9.93
C ARG A 41 4.02 14.26 -10.12
N GLY A 42 2.96 13.49 -9.91
CA GLY A 42 1.58 13.91 -10.06
C GLY A 42 0.63 12.90 -9.42
N SER A 43 -0.68 13.15 -9.54
CA SER A 43 -1.72 12.23 -9.07
C SER A 43 -2.79 12.11 -10.15
N ARG A 44 -3.27 10.89 -10.40
CA ARG A 44 -4.48 10.61 -11.19
C ARG A 44 -5.75 10.59 -10.32
N ILE A 45 -5.58 10.68 -9.02
CA ILE A 45 -6.67 10.70 -8.05
C ILE A 45 -6.83 12.15 -7.57
N ALA A 46 -8.05 12.64 -7.67
CA ALA A 46 -8.38 14.00 -7.25
C ALA A 46 -7.99 14.23 -5.78
N ASP A 47 -7.56 15.45 -5.49
CA ASP A 47 -7.28 15.94 -4.14
C ASP A 47 -6.15 15.23 -3.37
N ILE A 48 -5.46 14.24 -3.94
CA ILE A 48 -4.25 13.66 -3.34
C ILE A 48 -3.03 14.52 -3.70
N GLY A 49 -2.40 15.11 -2.68
CA GLY A 49 -1.31 16.07 -2.78
C GLY A 49 0.05 15.56 -2.37
N ALA A 50 0.07 14.49 -1.60
CA ALA A 50 1.25 13.82 -1.15
C ALA A 50 1.09 12.31 -1.25
N VAL A 51 2.21 11.59 -1.32
CA VAL A 51 2.25 10.13 -1.37
C VAL A 51 3.07 9.65 -0.19
N VAL A 52 2.51 8.71 0.57
CA VAL A 52 3.18 8.11 1.72
C VAL A 52 4.41 7.35 1.24
N HIS A 53 5.58 7.68 1.78
CA HIS A 53 6.80 6.91 1.56
C HIS A 53 6.78 5.65 2.42
N PHE A 54 6.74 4.48 1.79
CA PHE A 54 6.76 3.20 2.50
C PHE A 54 7.30 2.06 1.62
N GLY A 55 8.04 1.13 2.24
CA GLY A 55 8.51 -0.12 1.63
C GLY A 55 10.00 -0.14 1.21
N LEU A 56 10.74 0.96 1.40
CA LEU A 56 12.15 1.04 0.97
C LEU A 56 13.03 0.15 1.85
N GLN A 57 12.81 0.13 3.16
CA GLN A 57 13.52 -0.73 4.10
C GLN A 57 13.36 -2.21 3.72
N ALA A 58 12.13 -2.67 3.50
CA ALA A 58 11.89 -4.05 3.08
C ALA A 58 12.56 -4.38 1.73
N PHE A 59 12.50 -3.46 0.76
CA PHE A 59 13.20 -3.62 -0.51
C PHE A 59 14.72 -3.77 -0.30
N LEU A 60 15.34 -2.88 0.48
CA LEU A 60 16.79 -2.87 0.69
C LEU A 60 17.28 -4.13 1.39
N GLU A 61 16.53 -4.64 2.37
CA GLU A 61 16.84 -5.90 3.05
C GLU A 61 16.78 -7.08 2.07
N ARG A 62 15.64 -7.23 1.37
CA ARG A 62 15.45 -8.30 0.38
C ARG A 62 16.45 -8.24 -0.77
N TYR A 63 16.75 -7.04 -1.26
CA TYR A 63 17.70 -6.85 -2.36
C TYR A 63 19.10 -7.25 -1.91
N THR A 64 19.53 -6.83 -0.72
CA THR A 64 20.82 -7.26 -0.12
C THR A 64 20.87 -8.77 0.04
N ASP A 65 19.83 -9.38 0.61
CA ASP A 65 19.76 -10.83 0.80
C ASP A 65 19.78 -11.61 -0.51
N SER A 66 19.15 -11.06 -1.57
CA SER A 66 19.15 -11.68 -2.89
C SER A 66 20.55 -11.79 -3.51
N PHE A 67 21.49 -10.93 -3.10
CA PHE A 67 22.88 -10.97 -3.56
C PHE A 67 23.77 -11.94 -2.78
N ARG A 68 23.28 -12.57 -1.70
CA ARG A 68 24.07 -13.59 -0.99
C ARG A 68 24.47 -14.75 -1.90
N VAL A 69 23.55 -15.24 -2.74
CA VAL A 69 23.85 -16.31 -3.71
C VAL A 69 24.87 -15.90 -4.77
N PHE A 70 25.01 -14.60 -5.02
CA PHE A 70 26.02 -14.06 -5.94
C PHE A 70 27.40 -14.04 -5.26
N PHE A 71 27.50 -13.50 -4.04
CA PHE A 71 28.76 -13.40 -3.31
C PHE A 71 29.27 -14.75 -2.77
N ASP A 72 28.38 -15.68 -2.42
CA ASP A 72 28.73 -17.02 -1.92
C ASP A 72 29.20 -17.98 -3.04
N ALA A 73 28.94 -17.66 -4.31
CA ALA A 73 29.34 -18.47 -5.45
C ALA A 73 30.79 -18.19 -5.88
N ASP A 74 31.37 -19.10 -6.66
CA ASP A 74 32.69 -18.91 -7.26
C ASP A 74 32.68 -17.80 -8.33
N GLU A 75 33.69 -16.92 -8.32
CA GLU A 75 33.74 -15.76 -9.21
C GLU A 75 33.84 -16.15 -10.71
N ASP A 76 34.51 -17.26 -11.03
CA ASP A 76 34.63 -17.75 -12.41
C ASP A 76 33.30 -18.30 -12.91
N GLU A 77 32.58 -19.04 -12.06
CA GLU A 77 31.22 -19.53 -12.36
C GLU A 77 30.24 -18.38 -12.60
N VAL A 78 30.28 -17.36 -11.73
CA VAL A 78 29.46 -16.14 -11.86
C VAL A 78 29.74 -15.44 -13.19
N CYS A 79 31.02 -15.20 -13.51
CA CYS A 79 31.42 -14.54 -14.76
C CYS A 79 30.97 -15.34 -15.99
N ALA A 80 31.24 -16.64 -16.01
CA ALA A 80 30.85 -17.51 -17.11
C ALA A 80 29.33 -17.52 -17.31
N ALA A 81 28.56 -17.63 -16.21
CA ALA A 81 27.10 -17.60 -16.26
C ALA A 81 26.58 -16.26 -16.78
N TYR A 82 27.16 -15.15 -16.33
CA TYR A 82 26.80 -13.82 -16.79
C TYR A 82 27.05 -13.65 -18.30
N GLU A 83 28.23 -14.00 -18.79
CA GLU A 83 28.57 -13.88 -20.21
C GLU A 83 27.69 -14.78 -21.10
N ALA A 84 27.45 -16.01 -20.67
CA ALA A 84 26.56 -16.91 -21.38
C ALA A 84 25.11 -16.40 -21.40
N ARG A 85 24.64 -15.77 -20.32
CA ARG A 85 23.30 -15.16 -20.29
C ARG A 85 23.23 -13.96 -21.22
N LEU A 86 24.23 -13.07 -21.21
CA LEU A 86 24.33 -11.96 -22.15
C LEU A 86 24.31 -12.46 -23.60
N ALA A 87 25.09 -13.50 -23.90
CA ALA A 87 25.17 -14.07 -25.24
C ALA A 87 23.80 -14.53 -25.78
N ARG A 88 22.97 -15.08 -24.89
CA ARG A 88 21.61 -15.56 -25.22
C ARG A 88 20.60 -14.43 -25.42
N ILE A 89 20.81 -13.26 -24.81
CA ILE A 89 19.87 -12.13 -24.86
C ILE A 89 20.25 -11.15 -25.98
N LEU A 90 21.54 -10.80 -26.09
CA LEU A 90 22.03 -9.72 -26.96
C LEU A 90 22.79 -10.22 -28.20
N GLY A 91 23.05 -11.53 -28.32
CA GLY A 91 23.99 -12.06 -29.30
C GLY A 91 25.44 -11.94 -28.81
N PRO A 92 26.46 -11.90 -29.69
CA PRO A 92 27.87 -11.89 -29.28
C PRO A 92 28.16 -10.88 -28.15
N ASN A 93 28.71 -11.38 -27.04
CA ASN A 93 28.95 -10.56 -25.85
C ASN A 93 30.13 -9.60 -26.08
N THR A 94 29.83 -8.31 -26.21
CA THR A 94 30.84 -7.22 -26.29
C THR A 94 31.01 -6.47 -24.97
N ILE A 95 30.16 -6.73 -23.96
CA ILE A 95 30.19 -6.06 -22.65
C ILE A 95 31.24 -6.69 -21.74
N GLY A 96 31.42 -8.01 -21.83
CA GLY A 96 32.30 -8.78 -20.95
C GLY A 96 31.76 -8.90 -19.52
N SER A 97 32.55 -9.49 -18.61
CA SER A 97 32.18 -9.72 -17.20
C SER A 97 33.10 -9.07 -16.17
N ALA A 98 34.10 -8.28 -16.59
CA ALA A 98 35.11 -7.71 -15.68
C ALA A 98 34.48 -6.91 -14.53
N HIS A 99 33.53 -6.02 -14.83
CA HIS A 99 32.80 -5.23 -13.82
C HIS A 99 31.98 -6.10 -12.83
N ILE A 100 31.53 -7.28 -13.26
CA ILE A 100 30.83 -8.24 -12.41
C ILE A 100 31.83 -8.94 -11.47
N ARG A 101 33.00 -9.33 -11.99
CA ARG A 101 34.08 -9.90 -11.18
C ARG A 101 34.54 -8.92 -10.11
N GLU A 102 34.74 -7.65 -10.48
CA GLU A 102 35.13 -6.63 -9.51
C GLU A 102 34.04 -6.38 -8.47
N LEU A 103 32.76 -6.43 -8.84
CA LEU A 103 31.65 -6.34 -7.87
C LEU A 103 31.66 -7.53 -6.91
N HIS A 104 31.86 -8.75 -7.43
CA HIS A 104 31.94 -9.97 -6.64
C HIS A 104 33.07 -9.87 -5.60
N ARG A 105 34.27 -9.47 -6.04
CA ARG A 105 35.44 -9.26 -5.18
C ARG A 105 35.26 -8.18 -4.13
N LEU A 106 34.47 -7.14 -4.44
CA LEU A 106 34.14 -6.10 -3.47
C LEU A 106 33.34 -6.66 -2.29
N GLY A 107 32.48 -7.67 -2.54
CA GLY A 107 31.76 -8.42 -1.51
C GLY A 107 30.53 -7.74 -0.93
N PHE A 108 30.16 -6.55 -1.44
CA PHE A 108 28.95 -5.82 -1.07
C PHE A 108 28.46 -4.96 -2.23
N LEU A 109 27.27 -4.38 -2.09
CA LEU A 109 26.66 -3.48 -3.07
C LEU A 109 27.05 -2.02 -2.76
N PRO A 110 27.92 -1.36 -3.56
CA PRO A 110 28.47 -0.03 -3.25
C PRO A 110 27.49 1.10 -3.64
N LEU A 111 26.37 1.16 -2.93
CA LEU A 111 25.32 2.16 -3.10
C LEU A 111 25.04 2.86 -1.77
N ARG A 112 24.56 4.09 -1.85
CA ARG A 112 24.02 4.85 -0.72
C ARG A 112 22.59 5.25 -1.04
N PHE A 113 21.68 4.98 -0.09
CA PHE A 113 20.31 5.47 -0.11
C PHE A 113 20.11 6.50 0.97
N CYS A 114 19.66 7.70 0.58
CA CYS A 114 19.21 8.74 1.50
C CYS A 114 17.71 8.95 1.35
N ALA A 115 16.95 8.89 2.44
CA ALA A 115 15.49 8.94 2.40
C ALA A 115 14.92 9.84 3.49
N VAL A 116 13.70 10.34 3.27
CA VAL A 116 12.86 10.80 4.38
C VAL A 116 12.44 9.58 5.22
N PRO A 117 12.02 9.76 6.49
CA PRO A 117 11.46 8.65 7.26
C PRO A 117 10.27 8.01 6.54
N GLU A 118 10.19 6.68 6.53
CA GLU A 118 8.98 5.98 6.10
C GLU A 118 7.79 6.39 6.97
N GLY A 119 6.60 6.46 6.36
CA GLY A 119 5.38 7.03 6.91
C GLY A 119 5.17 8.51 6.53
N THR A 120 6.22 9.20 6.07
CA THR A 120 6.12 10.58 5.62
C THR A 120 5.20 10.71 4.40
N ALA A 121 4.21 11.60 4.45
CA ALA A 121 3.45 12.01 3.27
C ALA A 121 4.28 13.01 2.45
N VAL A 122 4.99 12.53 1.43
CA VAL A 122 5.88 13.35 0.62
C VAL A 122 5.07 14.10 -0.44
N PRO A 123 5.09 15.45 -0.46
CA PRO A 123 4.37 16.21 -1.47
C PRO A 123 4.82 15.84 -2.90
N LEU A 124 3.88 15.91 -3.84
CA LEU A 124 4.20 15.65 -5.24
C LEU A 124 5.33 16.56 -5.72
N ARG A 125 6.23 16.00 -6.53
CA ARG A 125 7.46 16.61 -7.08
C ARG A 125 8.59 16.81 -6.06
N ILE A 126 8.46 16.27 -4.85
CA ILE A 126 9.55 16.15 -3.88
C ILE A 126 10.01 14.69 -3.84
N PRO A 127 11.32 14.40 -3.88
CA PRO A 127 11.83 13.04 -3.83
C PRO A 127 11.60 12.43 -2.44
N SER A 128 11.21 11.15 -2.42
CA SER A 128 11.15 10.37 -1.17
C SER A 128 12.53 9.87 -0.77
N PHE A 129 13.35 9.53 -1.76
CA PHE A 129 14.73 9.09 -1.55
C PHE A 129 15.62 9.33 -2.76
N THR A 130 16.92 9.29 -2.53
CA THR A 130 17.99 9.37 -3.52
C THR A 130 18.87 8.12 -3.44
N ILE A 131 19.56 7.85 -4.54
CA ILE A 131 20.49 6.73 -4.68
C ILE A 131 21.74 7.21 -5.43
N GLU A 132 22.92 6.87 -4.91
CA GLU A 132 24.20 7.09 -5.59
C GLU A 132 25.18 5.95 -5.34
N ASN A 133 26.15 5.77 -6.24
CA ASN A 133 27.25 4.82 -6.03
C ASN A 133 28.29 5.42 -5.06
N THR A 134 28.79 4.60 -4.15
CA THR A 134 29.81 5.00 -3.16
C THR A 134 31.23 4.74 -3.65
N HIS A 135 31.39 3.85 -4.64
CA HIS A 135 32.66 3.49 -5.22
C HIS A 135 32.72 3.86 -6.72
N PRO A 136 33.79 4.52 -7.21
CA PRO A 136 33.83 5.12 -8.55
C PRO A 136 33.71 4.10 -9.68
N ASP A 137 34.26 2.90 -9.52
CA ASP A 137 34.22 1.83 -10.55
C ASP A 137 32.82 1.23 -10.75
N PHE A 138 31.87 1.53 -9.85
CA PHE A 138 30.52 0.96 -9.85
C PHE A 138 29.44 2.00 -10.16
N PHE A 139 29.79 3.09 -10.85
CA PHE A 139 28.85 4.13 -11.28
C PHE A 139 27.63 3.59 -12.05
N TRP A 140 27.81 2.48 -12.77
CA TRP A 140 26.77 1.84 -13.57
C TRP A 140 25.63 1.27 -12.70
N LEU A 141 25.93 0.89 -11.45
CA LEU A 141 25.02 0.17 -10.57
C LEU A 141 23.83 1.03 -10.13
N THR A 142 24.02 2.35 -9.93
CA THR A 142 22.98 3.28 -9.48
C THR A 142 21.71 3.19 -10.33
N ASN A 143 21.85 3.19 -11.65
CA ASN A 143 20.70 3.09 -12.55
C ASN A 143 20.44 1.66 -13.02
N TYR A 144 21.32 0.71 -12.70
CA TYR A 144 21.09 -0.71 -12.96
C TYR A 144 19.99 -1.27 -12.04
N VAL A 145 20.01 -0.90 -10.76
CA VAL A 145 18.97 -1.29 -9.77
C VAL A 145 17.61 -0.62 -10.00
N GLU A 146 17.55 0.42 -10.83
CA GLU A 146 16.32 1.20 -11.09
C GLU A 146 15.10 0.33 -11.40
N THR A 147 15.24 -0.72 -12.21
CA THR A 147 14.09 -1.52 -12.67
C THR A 147 13.42 -2.25 -11.53
N VAL A 148 14.17 -3.04 -10.74
CA VAL A 148 13.61 -3.78 -9.60
C VAL A 148 13.16 -2.84 -8.49
N LEU A 149 13.94 -1.82 -8.19
CA LEU A 149 13.56 -0.80 -7.20
C LEU A 149 12.26 -0.11 -7.60
N SER A 150 12.10 0.28 -8.86
CA SER A 150 10.86 0.87 -9.36
C SER A 150 9.70 -0.12 -9.38
N ALA A 151 9.94 -1.42 -9.58
CA ALA A 151 8.88 -2.43 -9.63
C ALA A 151 8.32 -2.75 -8.23
N GLU A 152 9.18 -2.74 -7.21
CA GLU A 152 8.81 -3.14 -5.85
C GLU A 152 8.31 -1.97 -4.98
N ILE A 153 8.76 -0.73 -5.22
CA ILE A 153 8.49 0.36 -4.25
C ILE A 153 7.13 1.08 -4.43
N TRP A 154 6.65 1.21 -5.67
CA TRP A 154 5.55 2.12 -5.97
C TRP A 154 4.22 1.66 -5.36
N GLN A 155 4.01 0.35 -5.28
CA GLN A 155 2.73 -0.22 -4.88
C GLN A 155 2.52 -0.11 -3.36
N ALA A 156 3.54 -0.37 -2.53
CA ALA A 156 3.50 -0.12 -1.08
C ALA A 156 3.10 1.33 -0.78
N SER A 157 3.82 2.27 -1.39
CA SER A 157 3.55 3.70 -1.25
C SER A 157 2.15 4.08 -1.74
N THR A 158 1.66 3.44 -2.81
CA THR A 158 0.32 3.68 -3.35
C THR A 158 -0.76 3.17 -2.38
N THR A 159 -0.67 1.92 -1.91
CA THR A 159 -1.63 1.37 -0.94
C THR A 159 -1.65 2.18 0.36
N ALA A 160 -0.49 2.54 0.91
CA ALA A 160 -0.41 3.35 2.13
C ALA A 160 -1.11 4.71 1.94
N THR A 161 -0.93 5.34 0.77
CA THR A 161 -1.58 6.61 0.43
C THR A 161 -3.10 6.46 0.31
N LEU A 162 -3.57 5.41 -0.35
CA LEU A 162 -5.01 5.16 -0.52
C LEU A 162 -5.69 4.82 0.82
N ALA A 163 -5.04 4.00 1.65
CA ALA A 163 -5.50 3.68 2.99
C ALA A 163 -5.56 4.95 3.86
N LYS A 164 -4.54 5.81 3.82
CA LYS A 164 -4.53 7.08 4.56
C LYS A 164 -5.62 8.04 4.06
N ALA A 165 -5.82 8.17 2.76
CA ALA A 165 -6.89 9.00 2.19
C ALA A 165 -8.29 8.49 2.56
N MET A 166 -8.48 7.17 2.62
CA MET A 166 -9.71 6.56 3.14
C MET A 166 -9.87 6.87 4.63
N ARG A 167 -8.82 6.67 5.44
CA ARG A 167 -8.80 6.97 6.88
C ARG A 167 -9.21 8.41 7.17
N GLU A 168 -8.62 9.39 6.49
CA GLU A 168 -8.96 10.81 6.62
C GLU A 168 -10.43 11.09 6.27
N THR A 169 -10.95 10.43 5.24
CA THR A 169 -12.36 10.54 4.84
C THR A 169 -13.30 10.03 5.95
N LEU A 170 -12.96 8.90 6.55
CA LEU A 170 -13.72 8.29 7.64
C LEU A 170 -13.60 9.10 8.93
N GLU A 171 -12.46 9.70 9.22
CA GLU A 171 -12.25 10.60 10.37
C GLU A 171 -13.09 11.87 10.28
N VAL A 172 -13.23 12.45 9.07
CA VAL A 172 -14.14 13.59 8.82
C VAL A 172 -15.60 13.17 9.10
N ALA A 173 -16.02 12.02 8.59
CA ALA A 173 -17.37 11.50 8.83
C ALA A 173 -17.60 11.18 10.31
N ALA A 174 -16.60 10.60 10.99
CA ALA A 174 -16.66 10.26 12.41
C ALA A 174 -16.80 11.51 13.27
N THR A 175 -15.97 12.52 13.03
CA THR A 175 -16.04 13.82 13.72
C THR A 175 -17.41 14.48 13.52
N ARG A 176 -17.92 14.50 12.28
CA ARG A 176 -19.23 15.08 11.94
C ARG A 176 -20.38 14.40 12.67
N THR A 177 -20.29 13.09 12.87
CA THR A 177 -21.40 12.27 13.38
C THR A 177 -21.22 11.78 14.82
N GLY A 178 -20.18 12.25 15.52
CA GLY A 178 -19.89 11.87 16.90
C GLY A 178 -19.37 10.44 17.08
N THR A 179 -18.93 9.77 16.02
CA THR A 179 -18.32 8.43 16.12
C THR A 179 -16.95 8.55 16.78
N PRO A 180 -16.62 7.72 17.80
CA PRO A 180 -15.30 7.76 18.44
C PRO A 180 -14.15 7.55 17.45
N ALA A 181 -13.08 8.33 17.57
CA ALA A 181 -11.91 8.23 16.67
C ALA A 181 -11.29 6.82 16.66
N ALA A 182 -11.25 6.14 17.81
CA ALA A 182 -10.75 4.77 17.92
C ALA A 182 -11.59 3.73 17.15
N ALA A 183 -12.86 4.03 16.84
CA ALA A 183 -13.68 3.15 16.00
C ALA A 183 -13.19 3.15 14.54
N VAL A 184 -12.57 4.26 14.09
CA VAL A 184 -12.05 4.39 12.73
C VAL A 184 -10.87 3.44 12.49
N ASP A 185 -10.11 3.09 13.54
CA ASP A 185 -9.03 2.09 13.47
C ASP A 185 -9.49 0.74 12.90
N TRP A 186 -10.76 0.40 13.11
CA TRP A 186 -11.39 -0.86 12.68
C TRP A 186 -12.42 -0.66 11.56
N GLN A 187 -12.62 0.57 11.10
CA GLN A 187 -13.67 0.88 10.12
C GLN A 187 -13.25 0.55 8.68
N GLY A 188 -11.95 0.43 8.41
CA GLY A 188 -11.42 -0.13 7.17
C GLY A 188 -10.80 -1.50 7.44
N HIS A 189 -11.29 -2.54 6.76
CA HIS A 189 -10.78 -3.92 6.89
C HIS A 189 -10.22 -4.41 5.56
N ASP A 190 -8.99 -4.90 5.54
CA ASP A 190 -8.35 -5.39 4.31
C ASP A 190 -8.87 -6.78 3.89
N PHE A 191 -9.57 -6.82 2.74
CA PHE A 191 -10.06 -8.01 2.05
C PHE A 191 -9.31 -8.26 0.72
N SER A 192 -8.18 -7.60 0.50
CA SER A 192 -7.57 -7.52 -0.82
C SER A 192 -6.79 -8.76 -1.24
N TYR A 193 -6.30 -9.57 -0.31
CA TYR A 193 -5.30 -10.64 -0.56
C TYR A 193 -5.62 -11.46 -1.82
N ARG A 194 -6.78 -12.12 -1.90
CA ARG A 194 -7.12 -13.01 -3.03
C ARG A 194 -7.16 -12.33 -4.40
N GLY A 195 -7.28 -11.01 -4.43
CA GLY A 195 -7.31 -10.23 -5.66
C GLY A 195 -6.01 -9.51 -6.00
N MET A 196 -4.94 -9.72 -5.22
CA MET A 196 -3.60 -9.18 -5.53
C MET A 196 -2.88 -10.07 -6.55
N SER A 197 -1.89 -9.51 -7.26
CA SER A 197 -1.18 -10.24 -8.33
C SER A 197 -0.23 -11.34 -7.85
N SER A 198 0.17 -11.34 -6.59
CA SER A 198 1.05 -12.36 -6.00
C SER A 198 0.96 -12.36 -4.47
N ASN A 199 1.48 -13.41 -3.83
CA ASN A 199 1.62 -13.45 -2.36
C ASN A 199 2.46 -12.29 -1.82
N GLU A 200 3.55 -11.95 -2.51
CA GLU A 200 4.43 -10.86 -2.11
C GLU A 200 3.74 -9.51 -2.20
N THR A 201 3.01 -9.29 -3.30
CA THR A 201 2.20 -8.09 -3.50
C THR A 201 1.14 -7.96 -2.41
N ALA A 202 0.49 -9.06 -2.01
CA ALA A 202 -0.50 -9.06 -0.95
C ALA A 202 0.08 -8.74 0.42
N ALA A 203 1.24 -9.32 0.75
CA ALA A 203 1.94 -9.10 2.01
C ALA A 203 2.33 -7.63 2.19
N MET A 204 2.98 -7.05 1.18
CA MET A 204 3.38 -5.65 1.16
C MET A 204 2.17 -4.70 1.18
N SER A 205 1.13 -5.00 0.39
CA SER A 205 -0.06 -4.14 0.29
C SER A 205 -0.86 -4.12 1.60
N GLY A 206 -1.10 -5.28 2.21
CA GLY A 206 -1.78 -5.34 3.51
C GLY A 206 -0.94 -4.70 4.63
N ALA A 207 0.40 -4.82 4.59
CA ALA A 207 1.26 -4.09 5.52
C ALA A 207 1.14 -2.57 5.37
N ALA A 208 1.06 -2.08 4.13
CA ALA A 208 0.83 -0.67 3.84
C ALA A 208 -0.56 -0.19 4.30
N HIS A 209 -1.59 -1.03 4.18
CA HIS A 209 -2.93 -0.76 4.73
C HIS A 209 -2.91 -0.64 6.26
N LEU A 210 -2.20 -1.53 6.94
CA LEU A 210 -2.06 -1.56 8.41
C LEU A 210 -1.34 -0.34 9.00
N LEU A 211 -0.77 0.53 8.16
CA LEU A 211 -0.29 1.84 8.64
C LEU A 211 -1.44 2.76 9.06
N SER A 212 -2.60 2.63 8.41
CA SER A 212 -3.78 3.50 8.62
C SER A 212 -4.94 2.81 9.33
N PHE A 213 -4.96 1.48 9.38
CA PHE A 213 -6.04 0.68 9.96
C PHE A 213 -5.49 -0.52 10.72
N THR A 214 -6.38 -1.27 11.37
CA THR A 214 -6.04 -2.41 12.23
C THR A 214 -6.71 -3.71 11.77
N GLY A 215 -7.77 -3.64 10.94
CA GLY A 215 -8.49 -4.82 10.46
C GLY A 215 -7.87 -5.42 9.20
N THR A 216 -7.53 -6.71 9.18
CA THR A 216 -7.03 -7.39 7.97
C THR A 216 -7.33 -8.88 7.96
N ASP A 217 -7.72 -9.41 6.82
CA ASP A 217 -7.74 -10.87 6.55
C ASP A 217 -6.48 -11.35 5.81
N SER A 218 -5.57 -10.42 5.47
CA SER A 218 -4.31 -10.71 4.77
C SER A 218 -3.22 -11.10 5.75
N LEU A 219 -3.26 -12.36 6.23
CA LEU A 219 -2.31 -12.88 7.24
C LEU A 219 -0.84 -12.76 6.84
N VAL A 220 -0.54 -12.82 5.54
CA VAL A 220 0.82 -12.65 5.00
C VAL A 220 1.43 -11.29 5.33
N SER A 221 0.60 -10.28 5.61
CA SER A 221 1.04 -8.94 5.97
C SER A 221 1.69 -8.88 7.35
N ILE A 222 1.19 -9.68 8.29
CA ILE A 222 1.69 -9.73 9.67
C ILE A 222 3.12 -10.24 9.67
N ASP A 223 3.33 -11.39 9.03
CA ASP A 223 4.64 -12.03 8.86
C ASP A 223 5.62 -11.14 8.07
N TRP A 224 5.14 -10.39 7.08
CA TRP A 224 5.95 -9.42 6.34
C TRP A 224 6.41 -8.25 7.23
N ILE A 225 5.52 -7.72 8.07
CA ILE A 225 5.86 -6.66 9.04
C ILE A 225 6.88 -7.19 10.05
N GLU A 226 6.66 -8.36 10.63
CA GLU A 226 7.53 -8.97 11.63
C GLU A 226 8.96 -9.19 11.10
N ARG A 227 9.09 -9.61 9.83
CA ARG A 227 10.40 -9.83 9.20
C ARG A 227 11.13 -8.52 8.89
N HIS A 228 10.44 -7.54 8.33
CA HIS A 228 11.10 -6.38 7.72
C HIS A 228 11.14 -5.12 8.59
N TYR A 229 10.26 -5.02 9.59
CA TYR A 229 10.15 -3.83 10.45
C TYR A 229 10.11 -4.20 11.94
N GLY A 230 9.34 -5.22 12.32
CA GLY A 230 9.12 -5.59 13.72
C GLY A 230 8.43 -4.50 14.53
N GLY A 231 8.51 -4.62 15.87
CA GLY A 231 7.84 -3.73 16.83
C GLY A 231 6.42 -4.19 17.18
N GLU A 232 5.84 -3.61 18.24
CA GLU A 232 4.49 -3.95 18.70
C GLU A 232 3.41 -3.22 17.90
N PHE A 233 2.56 -3.96 17.20
CA PHE A 233 1.42 -3.41 16.47
C PHE A 233 0.17 -4.23 16.69
N VAL A 234 -0.98 -3.60 16.46
CA VAL A 234 -2.27 -4.31 16.45
C VAL A 234 -2.63 -4.58 14.98
N ALA A 235 -2.98 -5.84 14.71
CA ALA A 235 -3.65 -6.29 13.51
C ALA A 235 -4.64 -7.39 13.92
N GLY A 236 -5.87 -7.37 13.42
CA GLY A 236 -6.88 -8.32 13.86
C GLY A 236 -7.92 -8.65 12.81
N SER A 237 -8.55 -9.81 13.01
CA SER A 237 -9.74 -10.26 12.31
C SER A 237 -10.69 -10.97 13.27
N VAL A 238 -11.82 -11.42 12.75
CA VAL A 238 -12.92 -12.05 13.50
C VAL A 238 -13.36 -13.32 12.76
N PRO A 239 -13.95 -14.30 13.43
CA PRO A 239 -14.66 -15.38 12.76
C PRO A 239 -15.66 -14.82 11.73
N ALA A 240 -15.53 -15.27 10.49
CA ALA A 240 -16.38 -14.83 9.40
C ALA A 240 -16.81 -16.00 8.51
N THR A 241 -18.02 -15.95 7.97
CA THR A 241 -18.46 -16.91 6.95
C THR A 241 -18.15 -16.40 5.54
N GLU A 242 -18.09 -17.32 4.58
CA GLU A 242 -18.14 -17.01 3.14
C GLU A 242 -19.27 -17.81 2.48
N HIS A 243 -19.58 -17.52 1.21
CA HIS A 243 -20.73 -18.14 0.53
C HIS A 243 -20.63 -19.67 0.47
N SER A 244 -19.45 -20.27 0.44
CA SER A 244 -19.31 -21.73 0.44
C SER A 244 -19.90 -22.36 1.71
N VAL A 245 -19.55 -21.80 2.88
CA VAL A 245 -20.02 -22.21 4.21
C VAL A 245 -21.52 -21.93 4.35
N MET A 246 -21.97 -20.75 3.91
CA MET A 246 -23.39 -20.40 3.97
C MET A 246 -24.24 -21.29 3.06
N CYS A 247 -23.87 -21.50 1.80
CA CYS A 247 -24.56 -22.39 0.89
C CYS A 247 -24.69 -23.82 1.44
N ALA A 248 -23.59 -24.38 1.98
CA ALA A 248 -23.59 -25.72 2.55
C ALA A 248 -24.54 -25.83 3.77
N GLY A 249 -24.52 -24.85 4.66
CA GLY A 249 -25.41 -24.80 5.81
C GLY A 249 -26.87 -24.60 5.40
N ILE A 250 -27.15 -23.64 4.51
CA ILE A 250 -28.52 -23.35 4.05
C ILE A 250 -29.13 -24.57 3.35
N ALA A 251 -28.36 -25.27 2.52
CA ALA A 251 -28.84 -26.45 1.81
C ALA A 251 -29.18 -27.63 2.74
N THR A 252 -28.60 -27.69 3.94
CA THR A 252 -28.75 -28.82 4.85
C THR A 252 -29.73 -28.57 5.98
N VAL A 253 -29.79 -27.33 6.51
CA VAL A 253 -30.60 -26.99 7.69
C VAL A 253 -31.50 -25.77 7.49
N GLY A 254 -31.38 -25.08 6.35
CA GLY A 254 -32.06 -23.82 6.10
C GLY A 254 -31.37 -22.61 6.74
N GLU A 255 -31.59 -21.43 6.18
CA GLU A 255 -30.83 -20.21 6.51
C GLU A 255 -31.07 -19.72 7.95
N ARG A 256 -32.33 -19.69 8.40
CA ARG A 256 -32.65 -19.26 9.77
C ARG A 256 -31.99 -20.15 10.84
N GLU A 257 -32.07 -21.47 10.68
CA GLU A 257 -31.45 -22.41 11.62
C GLU A 257 -29.91 -22.32 11.56
N LEU A 258 -29.35 -22.06 10.38
CA LEU A 258 -27.92 -21.82 10.25
C LEU A 258 -27.47 -20.59 11.04
N PHE A 259 -28.21 -19.47 10.98
CA PHE A 259 -27.92 -18.30 11.81
C PHE A 259 -27.95 -18.65 13.29
N GLU A 260 -28.98 -19.35 13.78
CA GLU A 260 -29.07 -19.81 15.18
C GLU A 260 -27.84 -20.66 15.58
N ARG A 261 -27.45 -21.62 14.73
CA ARG A 261 -26.27 -22.46 14.95
C ARG A 261 -24.96 -21.66 14.96
N LEU A 262 -24.82 -20.64 14.12
CA LEU A 262 -23.67 -19.74 14.12
C LEU A 262 -23.59 -18.91 15.40
N LEU A 263 -24.72 -18.43 15.92
CA LEU A 263 -24.77 -17.70 17.19
C LEU A 263 -24.33 -18.60 18.36
N HIS A 264 -24.74 -19.87 18.37
CA HIS A 264 -24.29 -20.86 19.36
C HIS A 264 -22.82 -21.27 19.20
N LEU A 265 -22.31 -21.35 17.96
CA LEU A 265 -20.91 -21.70 17.70
C LEU A 265 -19.95 -20.60 18.19
N TYR A 266 -20.35 -19.33 18.05
CA TYR A 266 -19.58 -18.17 18.46
C TYR A 266 -20.31 -17.40 19.56
N PRO A 267 -20.43 -17.92 20.80
CA PRO A 267 -21.29 -17.30 21.84
C PRO A 267 -20.78 -15.93 22.32
N SER A 268 -19.49 -15.65 22.12
CA SER A 268 -18.84 -14.41 22.50
C SER A 268 -18.01 -13.82 21.35
N GLY A 269 -17.63 -12.56 21.49
CA GLY A 269 -16.85 -11.84 20.48
C GLY A 269 -17.64 -11.47 19.23
N ILE A 270 -16.92 -11.00 18.22
CA ILE A 270 -17.50 -10.56 16.97
C ILE A 270 -17.58 -11.74 15.99
N VAL A 271 -18.71 -11.91 15.31
CA VAL A 271 -18.84 -12.85 14.18
C VAL A 271 -19.46 -12.14 12.99
N SER A 272 -18.83 -12.24 11.82
CA SER A 272 -19.37 -11.71 10.56
C SER A 272 -20.05 -12.81 9.74
N VAL A 273 -21.27 -12.57 9.29
CA VAL A 273 -22.04 -13.55 8.52
C VAL A 273 -22.42 -12.96 7.17
N VAL A 274 -21.94 -13.56 6.08
CA VAL A 274 -22.40 -13.20 4.73
C VAL A 274 -23.88 -13.55 4.59
N SER A 275 -24.69 -12.53 4.26
CA SER A 275 -26.13 -12.55 4.49
C SER A 275 -26.96 -12.34 3.22
N ASP A 276 -26.32 -12.39 2.04
CA ASP A 276 -26.95 -12.18 0.74
C ASP A 276 -26.78 -13.39 -0.20
N THR A 277 -26.65 -14.59 0.37
CA THR A 277 -26.52 -15.83 -0.42
C THR A 277 -27.72 -16.05 -1.34
N PHE A 278 -28.92 -15.68 -0.87
CA PHE A 278 -30.17 -15.77 -1.65
C PHE A 278 -31.01 -14.49 -1.54
N ASP A 279 -31.42 -14.11 -0.33
CA ASP A 279 -32.29 -12.96 -0.10
C ASP A 279 -31.91 -12.22 1.19
N LEU A 280 -31.13 -11.14 1.01
CA LEU A 280 -30.71 -10.26 2.11
C LEU A 280 -31.89 -9.66 2.86
N TRP A 281 -32.94 -9.26 2.15
CA TRP A 281 -34.08 -8.57 2.75
C TRP A 281 -34.85 -9.53 3.66
N ARG A 282 -34.99 -10.79 3.27
CA ARG A 282 -35.61 -11.82 4.12
C ARG A 282 -34.80 -12.09 5.39
N VAL A 283 -33.47 -12.11 5.31
CA VAL A 283 -32.61 -12.21 6.51
C VAL A 283 -32.90 -11.05 7.47
N LEU A 284 -32.97 -9.83 6.96
CA LEU A 284 -33.18 -8.62 7.75
C LEU A 284 -34.61 -8.47 8.30
N THR A 285 -35.62 -8.95 7.58
CA THR A 285 -37.05 -8.70 7.90
C THR A 285 -37.77 -9.89 8.52
N GLU A 286 -37.25 -11.11 8.37
CA GLU A 286 -37.85 -12.33 8.94
C GLU A 286 -36.92 -13.02 9.93
N TYR A 287 -35.67 -13.32 9.52
CA TYR A 287 -34.80 -14.20 10.31
C TYR A 287 -34.18 -13.50 11.51
N LEU A 288 -33.58 -12.32 11.33
CA LEU A 288 -33.00 -11.55 12.44
C LEU A 288 -34.04 -11.10 13.47
N PRO A 289 -35.26 -10.64 13.08
CA PRO A 289 -36.31 -10.37 14.05
C PRO A 289 -36.71 -11.61 14.87
N ALA A 290 -36.74 -12.79 14.26
CA ALA A 290 -37.02 -14.05 14.95
C ALA A 290 -35.89 -14.45 15.94
N LEU A 291 -34.65 -14.09 15.64
CA LEU A 291 -33.46 -14.37 16.45
C LEU A 291 -33.04 -13.17 17.32
N LYS A 292 -33.90 -12.15 17.47
CA LYS A 292 -33.54 -10.88 18.13
C LYS A 292 -33.02 -11.11 19.55
N GLN A 293 -33.71 -11.95 20.32
CA GLN A 293 -33.33 -12.21 21.72
C GLN A 293 -32.00 -12.97 21.80
N ASP A 294 -31.74 -13.90 20.88
CA ASP A 294 -30.49 -14.66 20.84
C ASP A 294 -29.30 -13.74 20.52
N VAL A 295 -29.49 -12.79 19.60
CA VAL A 295 -28.46 -11.79 19.28
C VAL A 295 -28.19 -10.84 20.46
N LEU A 296 -29.24 -10.31 21.11
CA LEU A 296 -29.10 -9.40 22.24
C LEU A 296 -28.57 -10.07 23.52
N ALA A 297 -28.62 -11.40 23.61
CA ALA A 297 -28.09 -12.17 24.73
C ALA A 297 -26.59 -12.52 24.60
N ARG A 298 -25.94 -12.16 23.48
CA ARG A 298 -24.53 -12.48 23.22
C ARG A 298 -23.58 -11.64 24.06
N ASP A 299 -22.43 -12.22 24.41
CA ASP A 299 -21.27 -11.44 24.88
C ASP A 299 -20.41 -11.00 23.68
N GLY A 300 -21.00 -10.19 22.79
CA GLY A 300 -20.33 -9.78 21.55
C GLY A 300 -21.28 -9.30 20.47
N LYS A 301 -20.78 -9.22 19.24
CA LYS A 301 -21.48 -8.57 18.12
C LYS A 301 -21.67 -9.52 16.94
N LEU A 302 -22.90 -9.63 16.44
CA LEU A 302 -23.18 -10.17 15.10
C LEU A 302 -22.99 -9.06 14.07
N VAL A 303 -22.27 -9.31 12.99
CA VAL A 303 -22.06 -8.36 11.90
C VAL A 303 -22.65 -8.93 10.61
N ILE A 304 -23.65 -8.25 10.08
CA ILE A 304 -24.30 -8.62 8.81
C ILE A 304 -23.43 -8.15 7.65
N ARG A 305 -23.10 -9.06 6.74
CA ARG A 305 -22.27 -8.77 5.57
C ARG A 305 -23.02 -9.01 4.26
N PRO A 306 -23.62 -7.97 3.66
CA PRO A 306 -23.96 -7.98 2.25
C PRO A 306 -22.69 -7.91 1.38
N ASP A 307 -22.73 -8.53 0.20
CA ASP A 307 -21.58 -8.64 -0.72
C ASP A 307 -21.98 -8.51 -2.21
N SER A 308 -23.19 -8.03 -2.48
CA SER A 308 -23.75 -7.85 -3.83
C SER A 308 -24.72 -6.67 -3.90
N GLY A 309 -24.79 -6.06 -5.10
CA GLY A 309 -25.57 -4.85 -5.35
C GLY A 309 -24.75 -3.55 -5.32
N ASP A 310 -25.41 -2.39 -5.41
CA ASP A 310 -24.73 -1.11 -5.19
C ASP A 310 -24.53 -0.91 -3.67
N PRO A 311 -23.29 -0.80 -3.18
CA PRO A 311 -23.02 -0.72 -1.74
C PRO A 311 -23.72 0.47 -1.06
N VAL A 312 -23.88 1.58 -1.78
CA VAL A 312 -24.50 2.78 -1.24
C VAL A 312 -25.98 2.54 -1.02
N ASP A 313 -26.66 1.98 -2.01
CA ASP A 313 -28.10 1.68 -1.95
C ASP A 313 -28.40 0.54 -0.99
N ILE A 314 -27.59 -0.51 -0.94
CA ILE A 314 -27.81 -1.63 -0.01
C ILE A 314 -27.70 -1.16 1.44
N LEU A 315 -26.67 -0.37 1.77
CA LEU A 315 -26.46 0.10 3.14
C LEU A 315 -27.43 1.20 3.55
N CYS A 316 -27.65 2.19 2.67
CA CYS A 316 -28.40 3.42 2.99
C CYS A 316 -29.88 3.35 2.60
N GLY A 317 -30.27 2.40 1.75
CA GLY A 317 -31.57 2.29 1.10
C GLY A 317 -31.60 2.97 -0.27
N ILE A 318 -32.62 2.68 -1.09
CA ILE A 318 -32.80 3.29 -2.42
C ILE A 318 -33.61 4.58 -2.31
N GLU A 319 -33.11 5.67 -2.91
CA GLU A 319 -33.74 7.01 -2.93
C GLU A 319 -34.71 7.23 -4.12
N ASP A 320 -34.68 6.38 -5.14
CA ASP A 320 -35.43 6.59 -6.39
C ASP A 320 -36.94 6.33 -6.23
N GLU A 321 -37.73 7.41 -6.18
CA GLU A 321 -39.20 7.38 -6.10
C GLU A 321 -39.88 6.77 -7.34
N GLY A 322 -39.15 6.57 -8.44
CA GLY A 322 -39.68 6.02 -9.71
C GLY A 322 -39.54 4.51 -9.87
N ARG A 323 -38.82 3.82 -8.98
CA ARG A 323 -38.66 2.36 -9.03
C ARG A 323 -39.67 1.67 -8.12
N ASP A 324 -40.24 0.56 -8.59
CA ASP A 324 -41.04 -0.34 -7.74
C ASP A 324 -40.10 -1.09 -6.78
N VAL A 325 -39.72 -0.41 -5.70
CA VAL A 325 -38.84 -0.94 -4.64
C VAL A 325 -39.66 -1.32 -3.42
N SER A 326 -39.26 -2.40 -2.77
CA SER A 326 -39.87 -2.84 -1.51
C SER A 326 -39.60 -1.85 -0.37
N ALA A 327 -40.35 -1.96 0.72
CA ALA A 327 -40.10 -1.15 1.91
C ALA A 327 -38.72 -1.44 2.53
N ALA A 328 -38.23 -2.68 2.42
CA ALA A 328 -36.92 -3.08 2.91
C ALA A 328 -35.79 -2.40 2.12
N GLU A 329 -35.91 -2.40 0.79
CA GLU A 329 -34.96 -1.74 -0.12
C GLU A 329 -34.88 -0.22 0.10
N ARG A 330 -35.99 0.46 0.39
CA ARG A 330 -35.98 1.90 0.72
C ARG A 330 -35.27 2.22 2.04
N LYS A 331 -35.34 1.31 3.00
CA LYS A 331 -34.71 1.46 4.32
C LYS A 331 -33.21 1.15 4.25
N GLY A 332 -32.84 0.11 3.51
CA GLY A 332 -31.47 -0.41 3.49
C GLY A 332 -31.10 -1.09 4.80
N VAL A 333 -29.90 -1.67 4.82
CA VAL A 333 -29.41 -2.51 5.91
C VAL A 333 -29.41 -1.76 7.25
N ILE A 334 -28.82 -0.56 7.31
CA ILE A 334 -28.60 0.12 8.59
C ILE A 334 -29.92 0.48 9.28
N GLU A 335 -30.91 1.00 8.53
CA GLU A 335 -32.21 1.33 9.12
C GLU A 335 -33.00 0.08 9.51
N LEU A 336 -32.93 -1.02 8.74
CA LEU A 336 -33.60 -2.27 9.10
C LEU A 336 -33.03 -2.91 10.37
N LEU A 337 -31.71 -2.82 10.57
CA LEU A 337 -31.07 -3.24 11.81
C LEU A 337 -31.51 -2.35 12.98
N TRP A 338 -31.58 -1.03 12.78
CA TRP A 338 -32.10 -0.12 13.80
C TRP A 338 -33.56 -0.41 14.17
N ASP A 339 -34.44 -0.63 13.18
CA ASP A 339 -35.85 -0.94 13.42
C ASP A 339 -36.02 -2.23 14.24
N THR A 340 -35.14 -3.21 14.04
CA THR A 340 -35.19 -4.49 14.74
C THR A 340 -34.57 -4.39 16.12
N PHE A 341 -33.36 -3.84 16.26
CA PHE A 341 -32.55 -3.93 17.47
C PHE A 341 -32.54 -2.65 18.30
N GLY A 342 -32.77 -1.49 17.68
CA GLY A 342 -32.60 -0.19 18.29
C GLY A 342 -31.13 0.16 18.51
N GLY A 343 -30.87 0.95 19.54
CA GLY A 343 -29.55 1.43 19.91
C GLY A 343 -29.63 2.72 20.71
N THR A 344 -28.62 3.58 20.59
CA THR A 344 -28.53 4.85 21.30
C THR A 344 -28.45 6.03 20.35
N VAL A 345 -28.76 7.23 20.84
CA VAL A 345 -28.46 8.48 20.14
C VAL A 345 -27.30 9.14 20.87
N ASN A 346 -26.21 9.41 20.16
CA ASN A 346 -25.02 10.00 20.75
C ASN A 346 -25.17 11.51 21.00
N ALA A 347 -24.16 12.12 21.63
CA ALA A 347 -24.18 13.54 21.97
C ALA A 347 -24.26 14.48 20.74
N ALA A 348 -23.89 13.99 19.54
CA ALA A 348 -24.01 14.74 18.29
C ALA A 348 -25.40 14.61 17.63
N GLY A 349 -26.32 13.85 18.23
CA GLY A 349 -27.69 13.65 17.73
C GLY A 349 -27.83 12.55 16.69
N PHE A 350 -26.80 11.71 16.50
CA PHE A 350 -26.82 10.60 15.54
C PHE A 350 -27.08 9.25 16.23
N ARG A 351 -27.82 8.39 15.54
CA ARG A 351 -28.13 7.02 15.97
C ARG A 351 -26.92 6.11 15.83
N GLU A 352 -26.67 5.32 16.86
CA GLU A 352 -25.67 4.26 16.93
C GLU A 352 -26.40 2.94 17.19
N LEU A 353 -26.21 1.95 16.33
CA LEU A 353 -26.82 0.63 16.48
C LEU A 353 -26.47 0.00 17.83
N ASP A 354 -27.38 -0.83 18.35
CA ASP A 354 -27.11 -1.65 19.54
C ASP A 354 -25.75 -2.37 19.43
N PRO A 355 -24.93 -2.40 20.50
CA PRO A 355 -23.57 -2.95 20.44
C PRO A 355 -23.51 -4.44 20.06
N HIS A 356 -24.62 -5.18 20.10
CA HIS A 356 -24.67 -6.60 19.68
C HIS A 356 -24.87 -6.80 18.18
N ILE A 357 -25.14 -5.73 17.40
CA ILE A 357 -25.38 -5.81 15.95
C ILE A 357 -24.53 -4.78 15.18
N GLY A 358 -24.22 -5.08 13.93
CA GLY A 358 -23.53 -4.15 13.04
C GLY A 358 -23.58 -4.61 11.59
N ALA A 359 -22.99 -3.81 10.71
CA ALA A 359 -22.87 -4.15 9.29
C ALA A 359 -21.44 -3.94 8.79
N ILE A 360 -21.04 -4.78 7.83
CA ILE A 360 -19.83 -4.61 7.03
C ILE A 360 -20.18 -4.83 5.57
N TYR A 361 -19.63 -4.05 4.65
CA TYR A 361 -19.80 -4.28 3.21
C TYR A 361 -18.45 -4.47 2.55
N GLY A 362 -18.27 -5.58 1.82
CA GLY A 362 -16.97 -6.04 1.33
C GLY A 362 -16.69 -5.86 -0.16
N ASP A 363 -17.73 -5.67 -0.98
CA ASP A 363 -17.56 -5.59 -2.43
C ASP A 363 -17.29 -4.16 -2.92
N SER A 364 -16.17 -4.01 -3.65
CA SER A 364 -15.84 -2.84 -4.47
C SER A 364 -15.95 -1.48 -3.74
N ILE A 365 -15.59 -1.42 -2.45
CA ILE A 365 -15.58 -0.16 -1.70
C ILE A 365 -14.42 0.73 -2.16
N THR A 366 -14.76 1.94 -2.61
CA THR A 366 -13.82 3.03 -2.92
C THR A 366 -14.01 4.21 -1.97
N ARG A 367 -13.07 5.16 -1.96
CA ARG A 367 -13.19 6.39 -1.16
C ARG A 367 -14.46 7.16 -1.52
N GLU A 368 -14.79 7.29 -2.80
CA GLU A 368 -15.99 7.99 -3.28
C GLU A 368 -17.26 7.30 -2.77
N ARG A 369 -17.28 5.97 -2.75
CA ARG A 369 -18.40 5.19 -2.18
C ARG A 369 -18.50 5.38 -0.68
N ALA A 370 -17.39 5.38 0.05
CA ALA A 370 -17.37 5.63 1.50
C ALA A 370 -17.89 7.04 1.85
N VAL A 371 -17.53 8.07 1.06
CA VAL A 371 -18.10 9.43 1.19
C VAL A 371 -19.63 9.36 1.02
N ARG A 372 -20.11 8.82 -0.09
CA ARG A 372 -21.56 8.72 -0.37
C ARG A 372 -22.31 7.96 0.72
N ILE A 373 -21.76 6.84 1.20
CA ILE A 373 -22.37 6.02 2.26
C ILE A 373 -22.46 6.82 3.55
N THR A 374 -21.35 7.38 4.02
CA THR A 374 -21.32 8.12 5.29
C THR A 374 -22.14 9.42 5.25
N GLU A 375 -22.29 10.05 4.09
CA GLU A 375 -23.18 11.21 3.89
C GLU A 375 -24.66 10.82 3.91
N ARG A 376 -25.04 9.75 3.20
CA ARG A 376 -26.43 9.29 3.18
C ARG A 376 -26.87 8.72 4.53
N LEU A 377 -26.00 7.98 5.21
CA LEU A 377 -26.27 7.55 6.59
C LEU A 377 -26.43 8.75 7.53
N ALA A 378 -25.57 9.77 7.41
CA ALA A 378 -25.71 11.00 8.20
C ALA A 378 -27.01 11.76 7.88
N ALA A 379 -27.42 11.84 6.61
CA ALA A 379 -28.71 12.44 6.22
C ALA A 379 -29.91 11.68 6.81
N LYS A 380 -29.76 10.36 6.99
CA LYS A 380 -30.70 9.50 7.71
C LYS A 380 -30.48 9.51 9.23
N GLY A 381 -29.64 10.40 9.77
CA GLY A 381 -29.41 10.54 11.21
C GLY A 381 -28.66 9.38 11.86
N PHE A 382 -27.86 8.61 11.11
CA PHE A 382 -27.00 7.55 11.64
C PHE A 382 -25.53 7.98 11.73
N ALA A 383 -24.86 7.49 12.78
CA ALA A 383 -23.43 7.72 12.99
C ALA A 383 -22.61 6.94 11.95
N SER A 384 -21.49 7.49 11.50
CA SER A 384 -20.65 6.83 10.48
C SER A 384 -20.13 5.48 10.95
N GLY A 385 -19.88 5.31 12.26
CA GLY A 385 -19.46 4.05 12.88
C GLY A 385 -20.47 2.90 12.81
N SER A 386 -21.67 3.13 12.25
CA SER A 386 -22.69 2.08 12.07
C SER A 386 -22.28 1.02 11.03
N VAL A 387 -21.25 1.30 10.22
CA VAL A 387 -20.78 0.41 9.16
C VAL A 387 -19.25 0.32 9.11
N VAL A 388 -18.75 -0.87 8.83
CA VAL A 388 -17.36 -1.17 8.49
C VAL A 388 -17.23 -1.38 6.98
N PHE A 389 -16.09 -1.01 6.40
CA PHE A 389 -15.80 -1.13 4.98
C PHE A 389 -14.72 -2.18 4.73
N GLY A 390 -15.08 -3.24 4.00
CA GLY A 390 -14.11 -4.19 3.45
C GLY A 390 -13.46 -3.62 2.20
N MET A 391 -12.16 -3.36 2.27
CA MET A 391 -11.37 -2.83 1.16
C MET A 391 -10.69 -3.96 0.42
N GLY A 392 -11.18 -4.24 -0.78
CA GLY A 392 -10.66 -5.30 -1.65
C GLY A 392 -9.59 -4.84 -2.64
N SER A 393 -9.22 -5.77 -3.53
CA SER A 393 -8.22 -5.53 -4.58
C SER A 393 -8.63 -4.47 -5.60
N PHE A 394 -9.91 -4.15 -5.73
CA PHE A 394 -10.34 -3.04 -6.59
C PHE A 394 -9.72 -1.70 -6.16
N GLY A 395 -9.57 -1.47 -4.85
CA GLY A 395 -8.87 -0.28 -4.34
C GLY A 395 -7.35 -0.36 -4.52
N TYR A 396 -6.75 -1.51 -4.22
CA TYR A 396 -5.30 -1.65 -4.08
C TYR A 396 -4.55 -2.26 -5.28
N GLN A 397 -5.11 -3.27 -5.95
CA GLN A 397 -4.50 -3.92 -7.12
C GLN A 397 -4.83 -3.19 -8.42
N TYR A 398 -6.01 -2.57 -8.53
CA TYR A 398 -6.41 -1.83 -9.75
C TYR A 398 -5.73 -0.45 -9.82
N GLN A 399 -4.42 -0.44 -9.58
CA GLN A 399 -3.54 0.70 -9.59
C GLN A 399 -2.33 0.39 -10.47
N THR A 400 -1.64 1.43 -10.90
CA THR A 400 -0.36 1.29 -11.62
C THR A 400 0.64 2.26 -11.04
N ARG A 401 1.93 2.06 -11.32
CA ARG A 401 2.99 3.05 -11.04
C ARG A 401 2.63 4.46 -11.53
N ASP A 402 1.82 4.57 -12.59
CA ASP A 402 1.38 5.85 -13.15
C ASP A 402 0.24 6.53 -12.38
N THR A 403 -0.39 5.86 -11.40
CA THR A 403 -1.36 6.49 -10.48
C THR A 403 -0.76 7.73 -9.83
N PHE A 404 0.51 7.66 -9.39
CA PHE A 404 1.27 8.80 -8.84
C PHE A 404 2.44 9.25 -9.72
N MET A 405 2.49 8.75 -10.97
CA MET A 405 3.54 9.06 -11.94
C MET A 405 4.96 8.84 -11.39
N SER A 406 5.11 7.85 -10.48
CA SER A 406 6.33 7.57 -9.73
C SER A 406 7.47 7.29 -10.69
N ALA A 407 8.64 7.87 -10.45
CA ALA A 407 9.77 7.72 -11.35
C ALA A 407 11.10 7.83 -10.63
N ILE A 408 12.06 7.00 -11.07
CA ILE A 408 13.47 7.15 -10.72
C ILE A 408 14.15 7.91 -11.84
N LYS A 409 14.91 8.97 -11.52
CA LYS A 409 15.61 9.76 -12.54
C LYS A 409 16.99 10.20 -12.03
N ALA A 410 17.99 10.02 -12.90
CA ALA A 410 19.31 10.60 -12.69
C ALA A 410 19.24 12.11 -12.87
N THR A 411 19.79 12.86 -11.91
CA THR A 411 19.80 14.33 -11.91
C THR A 411 21.20 14.90 -11.86
N TRP A 412 22.20 14.09 -11.54
CA TRP A 412 23.60 14.50 -11.49
C TRP A 412 24.53 13.34 -11.81
N ILE A 413 25.65 13.64 -12.48
CA ILE A 413 26.72 12.67 -12.77
C ILE A 413 28.10 13.30 -12.50
N ARG A 414 29.10 12.47 -12.23
CA ARG A 414 30.51 12.86 -12.18
C ARG A 414 31.25 12.30 -13.40
N VAL A 415 31.80 13.19 -14.22
CA VAL A 415 32.52 12.83 -15.45
C VAL A 415 33.84 13.60 -15.49
N ASP A 416 34.96 12.90 -15.71
CA ASP A 416 36.30 13.49 -15.76
C ASP A 416 36.63 14.35 -14.52
N GLY A 417 36.22 13.86 -13.34
CA GLY A 417 36.38 14.53 -12.06
C GLY A 417 35.41 15.71 -11.80
N ARG A 418 34.59 16.09 -12.77
CA ARG A 418 33.65 17.23 -12.68
C ARG A 418 32.20 16.77 -12.49
N GLY A 419 31.48 17.46 -11.62
CA GLY A 419 30.03 17.27 -11.48
C GLY A 419 29.26 17.94 -12.61
N VAL A 420 28.29 17.24 -13.18
CA VAL A 420 27.44 17.71 -14.27
C VAL A 420 25.98 17.49 -13.88
N ASP A 421 25.22 18.58 -13.81
CA ASP A 421 23.77 18.52 -13.65
C ASP A 421 23.13 17.99 -14.95
N ILE A 422 22.24 17.01 -14.82
CA ILE A 422 21.47 16.48 -15.94
C ILE A 422 19.97 16.63 -15.67
N ARG A 423 19.21 16.85 -16.73
CA ARG A 423 17.75 16.95 -16.66
C ARG A 423 17.09 16.41 -17.91
N LYS A 424 15.90 15.85 -17.75
CA LYS A 424 15.00 15.52 -18.86
C LYS A 424 13.99 16.66 -19.03
N ASP A 425 14.06 17.34 -20.17
CA ASP A 425 13.16 18.46 -20.52
C ASP A 425 12.70 18.34 -21.99
N PRO A 426 11.77 17.41 -22.29
CA PRO A 426 11.37 17.13 -23.66
C PRO A 426 10.43 18.21 -24.20
N VAL A 427 10.77 18.80 -25.35
CA VAL A 427 10.02 19.90 -26.01
C VAL A 427 8.56 19.52 -26.32
N THR A 428 8.25 18.24 -26.47
CA THR A 428 6.92 17.73 -26.84
C THR A 428 6.01 17.42 -25.65
N ASP A 429 6.44 17.68 -24.42
CA ASP A 429 5.68 17.37 -23.22
C ASP A 429 4.98 18.61 -22.62
N SER A 430 3.82 18.41 -22.00
CA SER A 430 3.01 19.46 -21.38
C SER A 430 3.60 20.03 -20.07
N GLY A 431 4.91 19.85 -19.83
CA GLY A 431 5.62 20.28 -18.62
C GLY A 431 5.54 19.32 -17.44
N THR A 432 4.84 18.18 -17.57
CA THR A 432 4.68 17.19 -16.49
C THR A 432 5.88 16.24 -16.34
N LYS A 433 6.71 16.10 -17.38
CA LYS A 433 7.89 15.24 -17.40
C LYS A 433 9.21 15.95 -17.11
N LYS A 434 9.19 17.24 -16.77
CA LYS A 434 10.39 17.98 -16.34
C LYS A 434 10.92 17.37 -15.04
N SER A 435 12.15 16.87 -15.06
CA SER A 435 12.81 16.35 -13.86
C SER A 435 13.50 17.47 -13.08
N ALA A 436 13.73 17.23 -11.78
CA ALA A 436 14.71 18.00 -11.02
C ALA A 436 16.11 17.88 -11.65
N THR A 437 17.03 18.77 -11.26
CA THR A 437 18.40 18.85 -11.79
C THR A 437 19.43 19.02 -10.66
N GLY A 438 20.59 18.40 -10.84
CA GLY A 438 21.72 18.47 -9.90
C GLY A 438 21.56 17.59 -8.66
N ARG A 439 22.42 17.85 -7.67
CA ARG A 439 22.28 17.31 -6.30
C ARG A 439 21.00 17.87 -5.66
N LEU A 440 20.34 17.11 -4.81
CA LEU A 440 19.04 17.47 -4.26
C LEU A 440 19.07 17.49 -2.74
N ALA A 441 18.39 18.47 -2.15
CA ALA A 441 18.08 18.51 -0.73
C ALA A 441 16.60 18.82 -0.51
N VAL A 442 15.94 18.08 0.36
CA VAL A 442 14.61 18.41 0.88
C VAL A 442 14.77 19.11 2.22
N VAL A 443 14.12 20.26 2.40
CA VAL A 443 14.10 21.02 3.66
C VAL A 443 12.68 21.39 4.06
N ARG A 444 12.47 21.88 5.28
CA ARG A 444 11.21 22.52 5.68
C ARG A 444 11.28 24.03 5.50
N ASP A 445 10.23 24.65 5.00
CA ASP A 445 10.08 26.12 4.98
C ASP A 445 9.63 26.67 6.34
N ALA A 446 9.39 27.99 6.41
CA ALA A 446 8.97 28.66 7.65
C ALA A 446 7.60 28.18 8.17
N GLU A 447 6.77 27.61 7.29
CA GLU A 447 5.48 27.01 7.61
C GLU A 447 5.58 25.49 7.81
N ALA A 448 6.79 24.96 8.01
CA ALA A 448 7.10 23.54 8.18
C ALA A 448 6.77 22.64 6.97
N ARG A 449 6.48 23.20 5.79
CA ARG A 449 6.17 22.46 4.56
C ARG A 449 7.45 22.02 3.88
N MET A 450 7.42 20.84 3.26
CA MET A 450 8.59 20.35 2.52
C MET A 450 8.82 21.17 1.25
N ARG A 451 10.09 21.48 0.99
CA ARG A 451 10.55 22.18 -0.21
C ARG A 451 11.79 21.49 -0.76
N LEU A 452 11.82 21.32 -2.08
CA LEU A 452 12.99 20.81 -2.80
C LEU A 452 13.96 21.96 -3.11
N ILE A 453 15.24 21.75 -2.81
CA ILE A 453 16.38 22.51 -3.30
C ILE A 453 17.04 21.69 -4.41
N GLU A 454 17.05 22.24 -5.62
CA GLU A 454 17.79 21.71 -6.77
C GLU A 454 19.19 22.31 -6.81
N ARG A 455 20.17 21.57 -7.33
CA ARG A 455 21.59 21.97 -7.32
C ARG A 455 22.12 22.27 -5.90
N ALA A 456 21.70 21.44 -4.96
CA ALA A 456 22.08 21.56 -3.57
C ALA A 456 23.61 21.53 -3.40
N THR A 457 24.10 22.39 -2.51
CA THR A 457 25.47 22.35 -2.01
C THR A 457 25.65 21.21 -1.01
N PRO A 458 26.90 20.78 -0.72
CA PRO A 458 27.14 19.76 0.31
C PRO A 458 26.58 20.13 1.69
N ALA A 459 26.55 21.43 2.03
CA ALA A 459 25.97 21.89 3.29
C ALA A 459 24.44 21.72 3.31
N GLU A 460 23.76 22.03 2.20
CA GLU A 460 22.31 21.82 2.08
C GLU A 460 21.94 20.33 2.05
N GLU A 461 22.77 19.48 1.44
CA GLU A 461 22.58 18.02 1.50
C GLU A 461 22.73 17.49 2.94
N ALA A 462 23.71 18.00 3.70
CA ALA A 462 23.91 17.61 5.09
C ALA A 462 22.73 17.99 6.00
N GLU A 463 22.08 19.12 5.73
CA GLU A 463 20.88 19.59 6.44
C GLU A 463 19.56 19.00 5.90
N SER A 464 19.63 18.16 4.86
CA SER A 464 18.43 17.66 4.19
C SER A 464 17.61 16.72 5.06
N LEU A 465 16.28 16.68 4.87
CA LEU A 465 15.45 15.58 5.36
C LEU A 465 15.79 14.23 4.71
N LEU A 466 16.47 14.23 3.55
CA LEU A 466 16.98 13.02 2.92
C LEU A 466 18.27 12.59 3.62
N GLN A 467 18.14 11.71 4.61
CA GLN A 467 19.25 11.25 5.44
C GLN A 467 19.65 9.83 5.05
N THR A 468 20.93 9.48 5.18
CA THR A 468 21.41 8.13 4.87
C THR A 468 20.71 7.09 5.73
N VAL A 469 20.03 6.14 5.09
CA VAL A 469 19.33 5.02 5.74
C VAL A 469 20.01 3.69 5.49
N TRP A 470 20.73 3.57 4.37
CA TRP A 470 21.44 2.35 3.96
C TRP A 470 22.65 2.74 3.12
N GLU A 471 23.77 2.06 3.36
CA GLU A 471 25.04 2.28 2.67
C GLU A 471 25.81 0.96 2.59
N ASP A 472 26.39 0.66 1.43
CA ASP A 472 27.37 -0.40 1.24
C ASP A 472 26.94 -1.79 1.75
N GLY A 473 25.68 -2.16 1.53
CA GLY A 473 25.14 -3.45 1.97
C GLY A 473 24.51 -3.46 3.36
N ALA A 474 24.56 -2.35 4.10
CA ALA A 474 24.13 -2.30 5.50
C ALA A 474 23.18 -1.14 5.81
N PHE A 475 22.26 -1.37 6.76
CA PHE A 475 21.41 -0.30 7.30
C PHE A 475 22.19 0.62 8.23
N VAL A 476 22.11 1.92 7.99
CA VAL A 476 22.54 2.97 8.91
C VAL A 476 21.43 3.30 9.91
N ARG A 477 20.17 3.20 9.47
CA ARG A 477 18.97 3.39 10.30
C ARG A 477 17.88 2.43 9.87
N ARG A 478 17.21 1.81 10.84
CA ARG A 478 15.95 1.07 10.65
C ARG A 478 14.82 1.80 11.35
N GLN A 479 13.60 1.65 10.84
CA GLN A 479 12.36 1.99 11.52
C GLN A 479 11.60 0.70 11.85
N THR A 480 11.06 0.63 13.05
CA THR A 480 10.04 -0.33 13.44
C THR A 480 8.69 0.06 12.85
N PHE A 481 7.77 -0.89 12.74
CA PHE A 481 6.44 -0.62 12.18
C PHE A 481 5.66 0.45 12.99
N PRO A 482 5.73 0.47 14.34
CA PRO A 482 5.12 1.53 15.14
C PRO A 482 5.74 2.92 14.89
N GLU A 483 7.05 3.01 14.64
CA GLU A 483 7.68 4.29 14.27
C GLU A 483 7.16 4.79 12.92
N VAL A 484 6.99 3.91 11.92
CA VAL A 484 6.38 4.27 10.63
C VAL A 484 4.94 4.76 10.82
N ARG A 485 4.14 4.08 11.64
CA ARG A 485 2.77 4.49 11.98
C ARG A 485 2.74 5.85 12.69
N ALA A 486 3.65 6.08 13.63
CA ALA A 486 3.75 7.34 14.36
C ALA A 486 4.07 8.50 13.41
N VAL A 487 5.02 8.31 12.49
CA VAL A 487 5.32 9.30 11.45
C VAL A 487 4.07 9.60 10.63
N LEU A 488 3.36 8.57 10.12
CA LEU A 488 2.16 8.75 9.29
C LEU A 488 0.99 9.42 10.02
N ALA A 489 0.82 9.17 11.31
CA ALA A 489 -0.28 9.72 12.11
C ALA A 489 -0.26 11.26 12.13
N GLU A 490 0.91 11.86 12.01
CA GLU A 490 1.12 13.32 11.99
C GLU A 490 0.99 13.94 10.58
N GLN A 491 0.71 13.13 9.56
CA GLN A 491 0.67 13.59 8.16
C GLN A 491 -0.75 13.62 7.60
N THR A 492 -0.92 14.47 6.58
CA THR A 492 -2.10 14.49 5.71
C THR A 492 -1.67 14.22 4.26
N VAL A 493 -2.43 13.41 3.54
CA VAL A 493 -2.17 13.13 2.10
C VAL A 493 -3.08 13.89 1.15
N LEU A 494 -4.24 14.34 1.63
CA LEU A 494 -5.15 15.21 0.89
C LEU A 494 -4.62 16.66 0.82
N ARG A 495 -4.91 17.37 -0.27
CA ARG A 495 -4.43 18.73 -0.59
C ARG A 495 -5.10 19.84 0.19
#